data_AF-X1E2X0-F1
#
_entry.id   AF-X1E2X0-F1
#
_cell.length_a   1.000
_cell.length_b   1.000
_cell.length_c   1.000
_cell.angle_alpha   90.00
_cell.angle_beta   90.00
_cell.angle_gamma   90.00
#
_symmetry.space_group_name_H-M   'P 1'
#
loop_
_entity.id
_entity.type
_entity.pdbx_description
1 polymer ?
#
loop_
_entity_poly.entity_id
_entity_poly.type
_entity_poly.pdbx_seq_one_letter_code
_entity_poly.pdbx_strand_id
1 'polypeptide(L)'
;MTEDSEAFSAIEAITEVISQSESLGQILKFSVAKLSQVLPVSCCWIQLVDEADGKLTLAAQQGFTPEMAQEMVQLKPGQSLTGLVALRGKAITTADIAT
;
A
#
# COMPACT_ATOMS: atom_id res chain seq x y z
N MET A 1 2.13 11.61 -23.12
CA MET A 1 0.66 11.72 -22.98
C MET A 1 0.00 10.38 -22.59
N THR A 2 0.76 9.34 -22.26
CA THR A 2 0.23 7.99 -21.95
C THR A 2 0.12 7.73 -20.44
N GLU A 3 1.00 8.31 -19.62
CA GLU A 3 1.02 8.11 -18.16
C GLU A 3 -0.28 8.53 -17.46
N ASP A 4 -0.84 9.69 -17.83
CA ASP A 4 -2.10 10.17 -17.24
C ASP A 4 -3.28 9.24 -17.59
N SER A 5 -3.26 8.62 -18.77
CA SER A 5 -4.31 7.70 -19.20
C SER A 5 -4.28 6.38 -18.42
N GLU A 6 -3.09 5.83 -18.16
CA GLU A 6 -2.97 4.58 -17.40
C GLU A 6 -3.32 4.77 -15.92
N ALA A 7 -2.90 5.90 -15.33
CA ALA A 7 -3.29 6.26 -13.97
C ALA A 7 -4.81 6.44 -13.84
N PHE A 8 -5.43 7.12 -14.81
CA PHE A 8 -6.88 7.31 -14.82
C PHE A 8 -7.63 5.98 -14.92
N SER A 9 -7.23 5.09 -15.84
CA SER A 9 -7.83 3.76 -15.96
C SER A 9 -7.61 2.88 -14.72
N ALA A 10 -6.51 3.06 -14.00
CA ALA A 10 -6.30 2.37 -12.72
C ALA A 10 -7.32 2.83 -11.66
N ILE A 11 -7.55 4.14 -11.57
CA ILE A 11 -8.53 4.74 -10.64
C ILE A 11 -9.96 4.27 -10.97
N GLU A 12 -10.33 4.25 -12.25
CA GLU A 12 -11.65 3.76 -12.67
C GLU A 12 -11.87 2.30 -12.26
N ALA A 13 -10.90 1.42 -12.56
CA ALA A 13 -10.98 0.01 -12.21
C ALA A 13 -11.07 -0.22 -10.70
N ILE A 14 -10.32 0.55 -9.90
CA ILE A 14 -10.37 0.48 -8.43
C ILE A 14 -11.76 0.92 -7.93
N THR A 15 -12.31 2.00 -8.49
CA THR A 15 -13.63 2.54 -8.09
C THR A 15 -14.77 1.57 -8.40
N GLU A 16 -14.70 0.88 -9.53
CA GLU A 16 -15.66 -0.15 -9.90
C GLU A 16 -15.66 -1.30 -8.88
N VAL A 17 -14.48 -1.81 -8.53
CA VAL A 17 -14.35 -2.91 -7.54
C VAL A 17 -14.81 -2.48 -6.15
N ILE A 18 -14.53 -1.24 -5.73
CA ILE A 18 -15.04 -0.69 -4.46
C ILE A 18 -16.57 -0.71 -4.43
N SER A 19 -17.21 -0.35 -5.54
CA SER A 19 -18.67 -0.23 -5.63
C SER A 19 -19.38 -1.59 -5.65
N GLN A 20 -18.68 -2.66 -6.03
CA GLN A 20 -19.26 -4.01 -6.18
C GLN A 20 -18.84 -4.98 -5.07
N SER A 21 -17.81 -4.66 -4.28
CA SER A 21 -17.28 -5.57 -3.26
C SER A 21 -17.82 -5.24 -1.87
N GLU A 22 -18.35 -6.26 -1.19
CA GLU A 22 -18.70 -6.17 0.24
C GLU A 22 -17.49 -6.39 1.16
N SER A 23 -16.31 -6.69 0.60
CA SER A 23 -15.12 -7.06 1.36
C SER A 23 -13.99 -6.06 1.18
N LEU A 24 -13.70 -5.29 2.23
CA LEU A 24 -12.54 -4.40 2.30
C LEU A 24 -11.23 -5.13 1.93
N GLY A 25 -11.07 -6.38 2.37
CA GLY A 25 -9.89 -7.18 2.04
C GLY A 25 -9.73 -7.45 0.54
N GLN A 26 -10.82 -7.66 -0.19
CA GLN A 26 -10.78 -7.86 -1.64
C GLN A 26 -10.43 -6.55 -2.36
N ILE A 27 -11.02 -5.43 -1.93
CA ILE A 27 -10.74 -4.09 -2.46
C ILE A 27 -9.25 -3.76 -2.33
N LEU A 28 -8.67 -3.96 -1.15
CA LEU A 28 -7.26 -3.63 -0.89
C LEU A 28 -6.31 -4.51 -1.71
N LYS A 29 -6.59 -5.81 -1.81
CA LYS A 29 -5.80 -6.73 -2.64
C LYS A 29 -5.86 -6.35 -4.13
N PHE A 30 -7.06 -6.06 -4.63
CA PHE A 30 -7.23 -5.63 -6.02
C PHE A 30 -6.50 -4.32 -6.30
N SER A 31 -6.61 -3.34 -5.41
CA SER A 31 -5.96 -2.04 -5.55
C SER A 31 -4.45 -2.17 -5.64
N VAL A 32 -3.83 -2.93 -4.73
CA VAL A 32 -2.37 -3.17 -4.75
C VAL A 32 -1.95 -3.91 -6.03
N ALA A 33 -2.71 -4.92 -6.46
CA ALA A 33 -2.43 -5.64 -7.69
C ALA A 33 -2.50 -4.74 -8.92
N LYS A 34 -3.51 -3.85 -9.01
CA LYS A 34 -3.67 -2.92 -10.13
C LYS A 34 -2.58 -1.84 -10.14
N LEU A 35 -2.27 -1.27 -8.97
CA LEU A 35 -1.20 -0.27 -8.83
C LEU A 35 0.17 -0.87 -9.22
N SER A 36 0.43 -2.12 -8.84
CA SER A 36 1.69 -2.82 -9.20
C SER A 36 1.84 -3.08 -10.69
N GLN A 37 0.75 -3.08 -11.47
CA GLN A 37 0.81 -3.22 -12.93
C GLN A 37 1.09 -1.89 -13.64
N VAL A 38 0.67 -0.78 -13.05
CA VAL A 38 0.74 0.56 -13.65
C VAL A 38 1.98 1.32 -13.20
N LEU A 39 2.41 1.11 -11.95
CA LEU A 39 3.61 1.74 -11.41
C LEU A 39 4.84 0.85 -11.69
N PRO A 40 5.96 1.43 -12.15
CA PRO A 40 7.21 0.70 -12.34
C PRO A 40 7.92 0.44 -11.00
N VAL A 41 7.30 -0.34 -10.11
CA VAL A 41 7.78 -0.63 -8.75
C VAL A 41 8.02 -2.12 -8.55
N SER A 42 9.04 -2.46 -7.76
CA SER A 42 9.34 -3.86 -7.41
C SER A 42 8.37 -4.42 -6.37
N CYS A 43 7.83 -3.56 -5.50
CA CYS A 43 6.85 -3.94 -4.49
C CYS A 43 5.86 -2.81 -4.21
N CYS A 44 4.63 -3.17 -3.84
CA CYS A 44 3.58 -2.25 -3.46
C CYS A 44 2.77 -2.89 -2.32
N TRP A 45 2.32 -2.10 -1.35
CA TRP A 45 1.55 -2.61 -0.22
C TRP A 45 0.67 -1.54 0.42
N ILE A 46 -0.29 -1.99 1.22
CA ILE A 46 -1.16 -1.15 2.05
C ILE A 46 -1.09 -1.66 3.49
N GLN A 47 -0.86 -0.74 4.42
CA GLN A 47 -0.98 -0.95 5.86
C GLN A 47 -2.20 -0.19 6.39
N LEU A 48 -2.93 -0.81 7.32
CA LEU A 48 -4.01 -0.17 8.06
C LEU A 48 -3.54 0.11 9.48
N VAL A 49 -3.98 1.23 10.04
CA VAL A 49 -3.80 1.51 11.46
C VAL A 49 -4.86 0.72 12.22
N ASP A 50 -4.43 -0.13 13.15
CA ASP A 50 -5.29 -0.74 14.16
C ASP A 50 -5.60 0.33 15.22
N GLU A 51 -6.87 0.70 15.36
CA GLU A 51 -7.31 1.73 16.29
C GLU A 51 -7.17 1.31 17.76
N ALA A 52 -7.11 0.00 18.05
CA ALA A 52 -7.05 -0.51 19.42
C ALA A 52 -5.68 -0.31 20.06
N ASP A 53 -4.59 -0.49 19.29
CA ASP A 53 -3.22 -0.39 19.80
C ASP A 53 -2.30 0.53 18.98
N GLY A 54 -2.85 1.22 17.99
CA GLY A 54 -2.15 2.15 17.11
C GLY A 54 -1.19 1.47 16.12
N LYS A 55 -1.25 0.13 15.98
CA LYS A 55 -0.30 -0.63 15.16
C LYS A 55 -0.59 -0.56 13.67
N LEU A 56 0.47 -0.58 12.87
CA LEU A 56 0.34 -0.73 11.42
C LEU A 56 0.29 -2.21 11.05
N THR A 57 -0.84 -2.66 10.55
CA THR A 57 -1.06 -4.04 10.12
C THR A 57 -1.03 -4.12 8.59
N LEU A 58 -0.25 -5.06 8.04
CA LEU A 58 -0.18 -5.29 6.61
C LEU A 58 -1.51 -5.88 6.10
N ALA A 59 -2.25 -5.11 5.30
CA ALA A 59 -3.58 -5.51 4.81
C ALA A 59 -3.54 -6.11 3.39
N ALA A 60 -2.64 -5.61 2.55
CA ALA A 60 -2.40 -6.14 1.21
C ALA A 60 -0.95 -5.85 0.78
N GLN A 61 -0.37 -6.74 -0.02
CA GLN A 61 0.98 -6.58 -0.58
C GLN A 61 1.08 -7.28 -1.94
N GLN A 62 2.00 -6.81 -2.76
CA GLN A 62 2.44 -7.44 -4.00
C GLN A 62 3.96 -7.22 -4.16
N GLY A 63 4.68 -8.26 -4.59
CA GLY A 63 6.11 -8.18 -4.89
C GLY A 63 7.04 -8.34 -3.69
N PHE A 64 6.54 -8.72 -2.50
CA PHE A 64 7.41 -8.98 -1.35
C PHE A 64 8.20 -10.27 -1.53
N THR A 65 9.47 -10.26 -1.09
CA THR A 65 10.21 -11.49 -0.85
C THR A 65 9.76 -12.13 0.47
N PRO A 66 10.03 -13.43 0.70
CA PRO A 66 9.73 -14.08 1.97
C PRO A 66 10.33 -13.35 3.18
N GLU A 67 11.54 -12.82 3.04
CA GLU A 67 12.25 -12.07 4.08
C GLU A 67 11.53 -10.75 4.40
N MET A 68 11.15 -9.98 3.37
CA MET A 68 10.39 -8.75 3.55
C MET A 68 9.04 -9.00 4.23
N ALA A 69 8.36 -10.09 3.88
CA ALA A 69 7.11 -10.47 4.51
C ALA A 69 7.31 -10.79 6.00
N GLN A 70 8.43 -11.40 6.38
CA GLN A 70 8.76 -11.67 7.79
C GLN A 70 9.14 -10.41 8.57
N GLU A 71 9.91 -9.51 7.97
CA GLU A 71 10.30 -8.24 8.60
C GLU A 71 9.09 -7.33 8.85
N MET A 72 8.17 -7.28 7.89
CA MET A 72 6.96 -6.44 7.98
C MET A 72 5.99 -6.86 9.08
N VAL A 73 6.01 -8.14 9.50
CA VAL A 73 5.21 -8.63 10.64
C VAL A 73 5.74 -8.08 11.99
N GLN A 74 7.00 -7.63 12.05
CA GLN A 74 7.67 -7.24 13.29
C GLN A 74 7.74 -5.72 13.54
N LEU A 75 7.27 -4.89 12.59
CA LEU A 75 7.42 -3.44 12.67
C LEU A 75 6.42 -2.80 13.65
N LYS A 76 6.93 -1.98 14.59
CA LYS A 76 6.12 -1.15 15.48
C LYS A 76 5.80 0.21 14.85
N PRO A 77 4.68 0.85 15.23
CA PRO A 77 4.36 2.24 14.87
C PRO A 77 5.48 3.21 15.21
N GLY A 78 5.79 4.12 14.29
CA GLY A 78 6.83 5.14 14.48
C GLY A 78 8.27 4.67 14.24
N GLN A 79 8.49 3.41 13.89
CA GLN A 79 9.82 2.88 13.54
C GLN A 79 10.03 2.68 12.04
N SER A 80 9.08 3.14 11.22
CA SER A 80 9.14 3.06 9.76
C SER A 80 8.71 4.39 9.12
N LEU A 81 9.11 4.59 7.86
CA LEU A 81 8.61 5.71 7.06
C LEU A 81 7.08 5.70 6.96
N THR A 82 6.47 4.51 6.89
CA THR A 82 4.99 4.37 6.89
C THR A 82 4.36 4.82 8.20
N GLY A 83 5.02 4.61 9.34
CA GLY A 83 4.61 5.16 10.64
C GLY A 83 4.65 6.68 10.68
N LEU A 84 5.67 7.30 10.07
CA LEU A 84 5.75 8.76 9.95
C LEU A 84 4.66 9.33 9.04
N VAL A 85 4.35 8.66 7.92
CA VAL A 85 3.24 9.04 7.04
C VAL A 85 1.90 8.94 7.79
N ALA A 86 1.66 7.85 8.51
CA ALA A 86 0.44 7.66 9.31
C ALA A 86 0.27 8.76 10.38
N LEU A 87 1.36 9.16 11.03
CA LEU A 87 1.33 10.21 12.06
C LEU A 87 1.16 11.62 11.48
N ARG A 88 1.81 11.92 10.35
CA ARG A 88 1.87 13.28 9.78
C ARG A 88 0.82 13.56 8.72
N GLY A 89 0.20 12.53 8.14
CA GLY A 89 -0.76 12.65 7.04
C GLY A 89 -0.16 13.23 5.76
N LYS A 90 1.15 13.14 5.57
CA LYS A 90 1.87 13.69 4.41
C LYS A 90 2.65 12.60 3.70
N ALA A 91 2.56 12.58 2.37
CA ALA A 91 3.35 11.68 1.54
C ALA A 91 4.84 11.94 1.73
N ILE A 92 5.63 10.87 1.77
CA ILE A 92 7.09 10.90 1.84
C ILE A 92 7.62 10.14 0.63
N THR A 93 8.50 10.81 -0.12
CA THR A 93 9.25 10.21 -1.24
C THR A 93 10.73 10.31 -0.90
N THR A 94 11.45 9.20 -0.94
CA THR A 94 12.90 9.15 -0.69
C THR A 94 13.58 8.31 -1.75
N ALA A 95 14.82 8.67 -2.10
CA ALA A 95 15.65 7.90 -3.02
C ALA A 95 16.33 6.69 -2.33
N ASP A 96 16.46 6.74 -1.00
CA ASP A 96 17.04 5.67 -0.20
C ASP A 96 16.29 5.51 1.13
N ILE A 97 16.12 4.26 1.55
CA ILE A 97 15.45 3.86 2.79
C ILE A 97 16.42 3.26 3.81
N ALA A 98 17.69 3.03 3.46
CA ALA A 98 18.75 2.64 4.38
C ALA A 98 19.23 3.89 5.15
N THR A 99 18.68 4.11 6.35
CA THR A 99 19.22 5.09 7.31
C THR A 99 19.37 4.47 8.68
#